data_AF-W5NA95-F1
#
_entry.id   AF-W5NA95-F1
#
_cell.length_a   1.000
_cell.length_b   1.000
_cell.length_c   1.000
_cell.angle_alpha   90.00
_cell.angle_beta   90.00
_cell.angle_gamma   90.00
#
_symmetry.space_group_name_H-M   'P 1'
#
loop_
_entity.id
_entity.type
_entity.pdbx_description
1 polymer ?
#
loop_
_entity_poly.entity_id
_entity_poly.type
_entity_poly.pdbx_seq_one_letter_code
_entity_poly.pdbx_strand_id
1 'polypeptide(L)'
;MNQISAIVLAVLCFTLCSGESCLEPAITPAYYTSSDAVISSESVFIVEISLVCRNGAQSVALYADVNGKQFPVTRGQDVGRYQVSWSMPHKQASSGRYEVKFFDEESYSALRKAQRNNEDVASIKPLFTVNVDHRGVWSGPWVSTEVLAAAIGIIVYYLAFSAKSTIQA
;
A
#
# COMPACT_ATOMS: atom_id res chain seq x y z
N MET A 1 21.34 29.46 43.89
CA MET A 1 21.52 28.05 43.47
C MET A 1 20.39 27.54 42.57
N ASN A 2 19.11 27.87 42.79
CA ASN A 2 18.00 27.33 41.98
C ASN A 2 17.94 27.80 40.52
N GLN A 3 18.33 29.03 40.20
CA GLN A 3 18.28 29.57 38.82
C GLN A 3 19.29 28.88 37.88
N ILE A 4 20.50 28.58 38.37
CA ILE A 4 21.55 27.94 37.56
C ILE A 4 21.20 26.48 37.28
N SER A 5 20.63 25.78 38.27
CA SER A 5 20.17 24.39 38.09
C SER A 5 19.03 24.25 37.08
N ALA A 6 18.12 25.24 37.02
CA ALA A 6 17.02 25.25 36.06
C ALA A 6 17.51 25.46 34.61
N ILE A 7 18.50 26.34 34.41
CA ILE A 7 19.09 26.60 33.09
C ILE A 7 19.87 25.38 32.60
N VAL A 8 20.65 24.73 33.47
CA VAL A 8 21.38 23.51 33.12
C VAL A 8 20.43 22.37 32.75
N LEU A 9 19.33 22.21 33.49
CA LEU A 9 18.33 21.18 33.19
C LEU A 9 17.57 21.46 31.88
N ALA A 10 17.29 22.73 31.56
CA ALA A 10 16.66 23.13 30.31
C ALA A 10 17.58 22.89 29.10
N VAL A 11 18.89 23.18 29.22
CA VAL A 11 19.89 22.93 28.16
C VAL A 11 20.13 21.43 27.95
N LEU A 12 20.13 20.64 29.01
CA LEU A 12 20.24 19.18 28.93
C LEU A 12 19.01 18.55 28.25
N CYS A 13 17.82 19.11 28.47
CA CYS A 13 16.59 18.62 27.87
C CYS A 13 16.52 18.93 26.35
N PHE A 14 17.06 20.09 25.93
CA PHE A 14 17.13 20.46 24.51
C PHE A 14 18.09 19.59 23.69
N THR A 15 19.13 19.02 24.31
CA THR A 15 20.11 18.17 23.62
C THR A 15 19.67 16.71 23.46
N LEU A 16 18.64 16.28 24.20
CA LEU A 16 18.10 14.91 24.13
C LEU A 16 16.97 14.74 23.09
N CYS A 17 16.50 15.83 22.47
CA CYS A 17 15.35 15.82 21.55
C CYS A 17 15.75 16.01 20.07
N SER A 18 16.94 15.56 19.67
CA SER A 18 17.26 15.43 18.25
C SER A 18 16.63 14.13 17.72
N GLY A 19 15.43 14.23 17.15
CA GLY A 19 14.91 13.18 16.29
C GLY A 19 15.89 12.95 15.13
N GLU A 20 16.37 11.73 14.95
CA GLU A 20 17.30 11.41 13.86
C GLU A 20 16.56 11.47 12.52
N SER A 21 16.74 12.55 11.77
CA SER A 21 16.30 12.63 10.39
C SER A 21 17.21 11.79 9.48
N CYS A 22 16.63 11.05 8.53
CA CYS A 22 17.39 10.21 7.61
C CYS A 22 18.09 11.09 6.57
N LEU A 23 19.43 11.16 6.63
CA LEU A 23 20.22 11.87 5.63
C LEU A 23 20.53 10.94 4.45
N GLU A 24 20.17 11.38 3.24
CA GLU A 24 20.36 10.65 1.97
C GLU A 24 19.82 9.21 2.00
N PRO A 25 18.49 9.03 1.91
CA PRO A 25 17.87 7.71 1.94
C PRO A 25 18.23 6.91 0.68
N ALA A 26 18.96 5.82 0.84
CA ALA A 26 19.11 4.78 -0.18
C ALA A 26 17.99 3.76 -0.01
N ILE A 27 17.14 3.61 -1.04
CA ILE A 27 15.94 2.76 -1.00
C ILE A 27 16.04 1.60 -1.97
N THR A 28 15.58 0.42 -1.54
CA THR A 28 15.28 -0.70 -2.46
C THR A 28 13.80 -1.07 -2.34
N PRO A 29 12.95 -0.66 -3.29
CA PRO A 29 11.53 -0.96 -3.24
C PRO A 29 11.21 -2.35 -3.80
N ALA A 30 10.27 -3.04 -3.15
CA ALA A 30 9.55 -4.21 -3.63
C ALA A 30 8.05 -3.95 -3.45
N TYR A 31 7.23 -4.42 -4.39
CA TYR A 31 5.79 -4.19 -4.31
C TYR A 31 5.02 -5.38 -4.85
N TYR A 32 3.84 -5.58 -4.27
CA TYR A 32 2.92 -6.65 -4.59
C TYR A 32 1.52 -6.06 -4.74
N THR A 33 0.78 -6.54 -5.73
CA THR A 33 -0.58 -6.11 -5.97
C THR A 33 -1.44 -7.29 -6.37
N SER A 34 -2.65 -7.38 -5.81
CA SER A 34 -3.60 -8.44 -6.14
C SER A 34 -4.26 -8.17 -7.50
N SER A 35 -4.34 -9.18 -8.36
CA SER A 35 -4.94 -9.07 -9.70
C SER A 35 -6.30 -9.76 -9.84
N ASP A 36 -6.79 -10.46 -8.82
CA ASP A 36 -7.99 -11.32 -8.93
C ASP A 36 -9.25 -10.66 -8.37
N ALA A 37 -10.22 -10.35 -9.24
CA ALA A 37 -11.52 -9.79 -8.82
C ALA A 37 -12.55 -10.86 -8.46
N VAL A 38 -12.25 -12.14 -8.73
CA VAL A 38 -13.21 -13.24 -8.54
C VAL A 38 -13.35 -13.62 -7.06
N ILE A 39 -12.28 -13.44 -6.26
CA ILE A 39 -12.20 -13.91 -4.88
C ILE A 39 -12.33 -12.77 -3.86
N SER A 40 -12.03 -11.53 -4.27
CA SER A 40 -12.06 -10.35 -3.42
C SER A 40 -12.89 -9.24 -4.07
N SER A 41 -13.53 -8.37 -3.28
CA SER A 41 -14.20 -7.15 -3.76
C SER A 41 -13.25 -5.93 -3.86
N GLU A 42 -12.07 -6.04 -3.24
CA GLU A 42 -11.05 -4.99 -3.20
C GLU A 42 -9.70 -5.51 -3.69
N SER A 43 -8.94 -4.61 -4.31
CA SER A 43 -7.54 -4.83 -4.66
C SER A 43 -6.65 -4.35 -3.53
N VAL A 44 -5.71 -5.21 -3.13
CA VAL A 44 -4.73 -4.94 -2.09
C VAL A 44 -3.39 -4.63 -2.73
N PHE A 45 -2.74 -3.61 -2.19
CA PHE A 45 -1.42 -3.13 -2.57
C PHE A 45 -0.52 -3.23 -1.35
N ILE A 46 0.66 -3.78 -1.54
CA ILE A 46 1.68 -3.91 -0.51
C ILE A 46 2.98 -3.37 -1.10
N VAL A 47 3.60 -2.44 -0.40
CA VAL A 47 4.91 -1.91 -0.76
C VAL A 47 5.84 -2.14 0.41
N GLU A 48 6.90 -2.89 0.15
CA GLU A 48 8.01 -3.12 1.06
C GLU A 48 9.20 -2.31 0.58
N ILE A 49 9.85 -1.60 1.49
CA ILE A 49 11.07 -0.85 1.20
C ILE A 49 12.14 -1.26 2.20
N SER A 50 13.38 -1.37 1.74
CA SER A 50 14.53 -1.30 2.62
C SER A 50 15.11 0.11 2.57
N LEU A 51 15.35 0.70 3.75
CA LEU A 51 15.86 2.06 3.93
C LEU A 51 17.24 1.97 4.57
N VAL A 52 18.23 2.54 3.90
CA VAL A 52 19.58 2.74 4.44
C VAL A 52 19.87 4.24 4.47
N CYS A 53 20.09 4.78 5.66
CA CYS A 53 20.44 6.19 5.85
C CYS A 53 21.95 6.33 6.06
N ARG A 54 22.55 7.40 5.52
CA ARG A 54 24.01 7.63 5.66
C ARG A 54 24.44 7.86 7.11
N ASN A 55 23.56 8.44 7.93
CA ASN A 55 23.78 8.62 9.37
C ASN A 55 23.54 7.36 10.20
N GLY A 56 23.16 6.24 9.59
CA GLY A 56 22.88 5.00 10.31
C GLY A 56 21.58 5.00 11.11
N ALA A 57 20.68 5.97 10.87
CA ALA A 57 19.37 6.02 11.51
C ALA A 57 18.53 4.80 11.10
N GLN A 58 18.15 3.97 12.08
CA GLN A 58 17.45 2.71 11.86
C GLN A 58 15.99 2.73 12.32
N SER A 59 15.62 3.68 13.19
CA SER A 59 14.30 3.76 13.83
C SER A 59 13.51 5.01 13.42
N VAL A 60 13.53 5.35 12.13
CA VAL A 60 12.82 6.52 11.58
C VAL A 60 11.33 6.20 11.42
N ALA A 61 10.43 7.06 11.89
CA ALA A 61 9.00 6.88 11.67
C ALA A 61 8.63 7.42 10.29
N LEU A 62 7.99 6.58 9.47
CA LEU A 62 7.59 6.94 8.12
C LEU A 62 6.06 6.92 7.99
N TYR A 63 5.55 7.81 7.15
CA TYR A 63 4.14 7.89 6.79
C TYR A 63 4.01 7.89 5.28
N ALA A 64 3.04 7.16 4.74
CA ALA A 64 2.80 7.11 3.31
C ALA A 64 1.56 7.93 2.97
N ASP A 65 1.58 8.61 1.83
CA ASP A 65 0.41 9.20 1.19
C ASP A 65 0.23 8.57 -0.19
N VAL A 66 -1.00 8.14 -0.48
CA VAL A 66 -1.41 7.63 -1.78
C VAL A 66 -2.67 8.38 -2.19
N ASN A 67 -2.58 9.17 -3.27
CA ASN A 67 -3.70 9.98 -3.77
C ASN A 67 -4.35 10.88 -2.70
N GLY A 68 -3.56 11.47 -1.80
CA GLY A 68 -4.03 12.36 -0.72
C GLY A 68 -4.59 11.63 0.51
N LYS A 69 -4.57 10.29 0.51
CA LYS A 69 -4.93 9.47 1.69
C LYS A 69 -3.67 8.98 2.38
N GLN A 70 -3.61 9.18 3.68
CA GLN A 70 -2.46 8.79 4.49
C GLN A 70 -2.62 7.39 5.04
N PHE A 71 -1.57 6.60 4.94
CA PHE A 71 -1.48 5.24 5.47
C PHE A 71 -0.28 5.12 6.42
N PRO A 72 -0.45 4.42 7.56
CA PRO A 72 0.66 4.16 8.46
C PRO A 72 1.66 3.22 7.80
N VAL A 73 2.95 3.47 7.99
CA VAL A 73 4.02 2.57 7.58
C VAL A 73 4.46 1.76 8.79
N THR A 74 4.44 0.44 8.67
CA THR A 74 4.91 -0.47 9.71
C THR A 74 6.37 -0.81 9.46
N ARG A 75 7.12 -1.07 10.55
CA ARG A 75 8.48 -1.59 10.45
C ARG A 75 8.43 -3.12 10.40
N GLY A 76 9.23 -3.71 9.52
CA GLY A 76 9.44 -5.14 9.46
C GLY A 76 10.23 -5.64 10.67
N GLN A 77 10.33 -6.96 10.80
CA GLN A 77 11.14 -7.60 11.85
C GLN A 77 12.64 -7.35 11.65
N ASP A 78 13.05 -7.17 10.40
CA ASP A 78 14.42 -6.83 10.02
C ASP A 78 14.68 -5.32 10.08
N VAL A 79 15.87 -4.94 10.54
CA VAL A 79 16.31 -3.56 10.66
C VAL A 79 16.26 -2.87 9.28
N GLY A 80 15.64 -1.69 9.24
CA GLY A 80 15.56 -0.88 8.02
C GLY A 80 14.51 -1.34 7.01
N ARG A 81 13.70 -2.36 7.31
CA ARG A 81 12.58 -2.74 6.46
C ARG A 81 11.29 -2.06 6.89
N TYR A 82 10.57 -1.54 5.92
CA TYR A 82 9.30 -0.87 6.13
C TYR A 82 8.27 -1.40 5.15
N GLN A 83 7.02 -1.47 5.60
CA GLN A 83 5.91 -1.96 4.81
C GLN A 83 4.73 -1.00 4.93
N VAL A 84 4.11 -0.71 3.81
CA VAL A 84 2.81 -0.06 3.76
C VAL A 84 1.87 -0.91 2.94
N SER A 85 0.62 -1.00 3.38
CA SER A 85 -0.43 -1.69 2.64
C SER A 85 -1.71 -0.88 2.65
N TRP A 86 -2.40 -0.86 1.53
CA TRP A 86 -3.73 -0.29 1.41
C TRP A 86 -4.59 -1.16 0.51
N SER A 87 -5.91 -1.08 0.71
CA SER A 87 -6.88 -1.67 -0.20
C SER A 87 -7.72 -0.58 -0.85
N MET A 88 -8.21 -0.88 -2.05
CA MET A 88 -9.14 -0.02 -2.77
C MET A 88 -10.11 -0.86 -3.61
N PRO A 89 -11.36 -0.39 -3.82
CA PRO A 89 -12.33 -1.13 -4.63
C PRO A 89 -11.83 -1.35 -6.06
N HIS A 90 -12.15 -2.51 -6.66
CA HIS A 90 -11.69 -2.87 -8.02
C HIS A 90 -12.03 -1.84 -9.09
N LYS A 91 -13.16 -1.13 -8.94
CA LYS A 91 -13.56 -0.05 -9.85
C LYS A 91 -12.63 1.16 -9.81
N GLN A 92 -11.99 1.39 -8.67
CA GLN A 92 -11.01 2.46 -8.46
C GLN A 92 -9.59 1.95 -8.71
N ALA A 93 -9.36 0.64 -8.56
CA ALA A 93 -8.08 -0.04 -8.79
C ALA A 93 -7.84 -0.32 -10.28
N SER A 94 -7.89 0.72 -11.12
CA SER A 94 -7.63 0.58 -12.56
C SER A 94 -6.15 0.26 -12.84
N SER A 95 -5.88 -0.34 -14.00
CA SER A 95 -4.51 -0.54 -14.46
C SER A 95 -3.78 0.80 -14.60
N GLY A 96 -2.60 0.93 -14.01
CA GLY A 96 -1.87 2.19 -14.03
C GLY A 96 -0.72 2.23 -13.04
N ARG A 97 -0.10 3.41 -12.94
CA ARG A 97 0.96 3.70 -11.98
C ARG A 97 0.37 4.38 -10.77
N TYR A 98 0.61 3.81 -9.59
CA TYR A 98 0.25 4.41 -8.32
C TYR A 98 1.50 5.01 -7.67
N GLU A 99 1.48 6.32 -7.48
CA GLU A 99 2.56 7.05 -6.82
C GLU A 99 2.37 6.99 -5.30
N VAL A 100 3.33 6.37 -4.60
CA VAL A 100 3.35 6.30 -3.14
C VAL A 100 4.41 7.25 -2.62
N LYS A 101 3.98 8.27 -1.90
CA LYS A 101 4.86 9.31 -1.35
C LYS A 101 5.14 9.00 0.11
N PHE A 102 6.41 8.93 0.49
CA PHE A 102 6.83 8.70 1.87
C PHE A 102 7.28 10.00 2.52
N PHE A 103 6.82 10.22 3.73
CA PHE A 103 7.08 11.40 4.56
C PHE A 103 7.73 10.96 5.87
N ASP A 104 8.65 11.77 6.35
CA ASP A 104 9.13 11.69 7.74
C ASP A 104 8.14 12.38 8.68
N GLU A 105 8.42 12.34 9.99
CA GLU A 105 7.53 12.90 11.00
C GLU A 105 7.33 14.42 10.87
N GLU A 106 8.39 15.15 10.49
CA GLU A 106 8.36 16.60 10.31
C GLU A 106 7.50 16.99 9.09
N SER A 107 7.81 16.45 7.91
CA SER A 107 7.07 16.72 6.68
C SER A 107 5.64 16.20 6.73
N TYR A 108 5.38 15.10 7.43
CA TYR A 108 4.02 14.61 7.67
C TYR A 108 3.20 15.55 8.55
N SER A 109 3.81 16.13 9.59
CA SER A 109 3.13 17.10 10.46
C SER A 109 2.73 18.37 9.68
N ALA A 110 3.61 18.83 8.78
CA ALA A 110 3.34 19.93 7.87
C ALA A 110 2.22 19.56 6.88
N LEU A 111 2.24 18.35 6.32
CA LEU A 111 1.23 17.86 5.37
C LEU A 111 -0.17 17.92 5.98
N ARG A 112 -0.33 17.39 7.20
CA ARG A 112 -1.61 17.41 7.91
C ARG A 112 -2.06 18.83 8.27
N LYS A 113 -1.12 19.73 8.55
CA LYS A 113 -1.44 21.14 8.82
C LYS A 113 -1.97 21.82 7.56
N ALA A 114 -1.28 21.66 6.43
CA ALA A 114 -1.69 22.23 5.16
C ALA A 114 -3.06 21.71 4.71
N GLN A 115 -3.32 20.40 4.85
CA GLN A 115 -4.62 19.80 4.51
C GLN A 115 -5.77 20.34 5.35
N ARG A 116 -5.57 20.55 6.66
CA ARG A 116 -6.61 21.14 7.52
C ARG A 116 -6.89 22.60 7.21
N ASN A 117 -5.86 23.33 6.80
CA ASN A 117 -5.95 24.76 6.51
C ASN A 117 -6.33 25.06 5.05
N ASN A 118 -6.51 24.04 4.20
CA ASN A 118 -6.65 24.18 2.74
C ASN A 118 -5.50 25.02 2.11
N GLU A 119 -4.30 24.85 2.63
CA GLU A 119 -3.07 25.42 2.05
C GLU A 119 -2.52 24.51 0.94
N ASP A 120 -1.52 24.99 0.19
CA ASP A 120 -0.93 24.24 -0.91
C ASP A 120 -0.10 23.04 -0.42
N VAL A 121 -0.74 21.86 -0.46
CA VAL A 121 -0.15 20.56 -0.10
C VAL A 121 1.01 20.20 -1.03
N ALA A 122 1.06 20.73 -2.27
CA ALA A 122 2.10 20.42 -3.24
C ALA A 122 3.46 21.04 -2.89
N SER A 123 3.48 22.06 -2.03
CA SER A 123 4.71 22.69 -1.55
C SER A 123 5.53 21.79 -0.61
N ILE A 124 4.91 20.76 -0.04
CA ILE A 124 5.52 19.88 0.96
C ILE A 124 6.17 18.70 0.23
N LYS A 125 7.51 18.72 0.22
CA LYS A 125 8.31 17.71 -0.48
C LYS A 125 8.30 16.38 0.30
N PRO A 126 7.97 15.25 -0.35
CA PRO A 126 8.15 13.92 0.25
C PRO A 126 9.64 13.57 0.35
N LEU A 127 9.98 12.69 1.30
CA LEU A 127 11.34 12.20 1.48
C LEU A 127 11.80 11.38 0.25
N PHE A 128 10.94 10.47 -0.20
CA PHE A 128 11.10 9.73 -1.46
C PHE A 128 9.74 9.24 -1.97
N THR A 129 9.72 8.84 -3.23
CA THR A 129 8.52 8.34 -3.91
C THR A 129 8.80 6.98 -4.52
N VAL A 130 7.84 6.06 -4.39
CA VAL A 130 7.87 4.75 -5.04
C VAL A 130 6.69 4.65 -6.00
N ASN A 131 6.95 4.25 -7.25
CA ASN A 131 5.92 4.01 -8.25
C ASN A 131 5.57 2.52 -8.28
N VAL A 132 4.29 2.21 -8.09
CA VAL A 132 3.74 0.85 -8.12
C VAL A 132 2.96 0.67 -9.42
N ASP A 133 3.42 -0.24 -10.28
CA ASP A 133 2.72 -0.58 -11.51
C ASP A 133 1.66 -1.67 -11.24
N HIS A 134 0.39 -1.32 -11.42
CA HIS A 134 -0.72 -2.26 -11.31
C HIS A 134 -1.24 -2.64 -12.70
N ARG A 135 -1.27 -3.94 -12.99
CA ARG A 135 -1.71 -4.46 -14.30
C ARG A 135 -3.23 -4.45 -14.49
N GLY A 136 -3.98 -4.10 -13.45
CA GLY A 136 -5.43 -4.15 -13.45
C GLY A 136 -5.94 -5.50 -12.95
N VAL A 137 -7.25 -5.53 -12.70
CA VAL A 137 -7.92 -6.66 -12.06
C VAL A 137 -8.67 -7.48 -13.11
N TRP A 138 -8.47 -8.80 -13.09
CA TRP A 138 -9.22 -9.71 -13.94
C TRP A 138 -10.58 -10.04 -13.31
N SER A 139 -11.66 -9.63 -13.97
CA SER A 139 -13.05 -9.75 -13.48
C SER A 139 -13.69 -11.14 -13.66
N GLY A 140 -12.90 -12.16 -14.02
CA GLY A 140 -13.41 -13.51 -14.24
C GLY A 140 -14.09 -13.71 -15.59
N PRO A 141 -14.51 -14.96 -15.89
CA PRO A 141 -15.31 -15.26 -17.06
C PRO A 141 -16.72 -14.68 -16.91
N TRP A 142 -17.31 -14.23 -18.01
CA TRP A 142 -18.65 -13.65 -18.06
C TRP A 142 -19.78 -14.63 -17.71
N VAL A 143 -19.51 -15.95 -17.73
CA VAL A 143 -20.45 -17.01 -17.35
C VAL A 143 -19.88 -17.77 -16.14
N SER A 144 -20.72 -18.02 -15.14
CA SER A 144 -20.35 -18.87 -14.00
C SER A 144 -19.99 -20.28 -14.48
N THR A 145 -18.90 -20.84 -13.94
CA THR A 145 -18.47 -22.21 -14.24
C THR A 145 -19.54 -23.24 -13.87
N GLU A 146 -20.43 -22.92 -12.92
CA GLU A 146 -21.58 -23.74 -12.55
C GLU A 146 -22.59 -23.87 -13.70
N VAL A 147 -22.92 -22.76 -14.36
CA VAL A 147 -23.84 -22.75 -15.51
C VAL A 147 -23.23 -23.54 -16.67
N LEU A 148 -21.92 -23.40 -16.89
CA LEU A 148 -21.21 -24.18 -17.89
C LEU A 148 -21.26 -25.68 -17.58
N ALA A 149 -21.00 -26.09 -16.33
CA ALA A 149 -21.06 -27.48 -15.91
C ALA A 149 -22.48 -28.08 -16.06
N ALA A 150 -23.51 -27.32 -15.66
CA ALA A 150 -24.90 -27.74 -15.82
C ALA A 150 -25.28 -27.90 -17.30
N ALA A 151 -24.88 -26.97 -18.16
CA ALA A 151 -25.13 -27.06 -19.60
C ALA A 151 -24.47 -28.30 -20.22
N ILE A 152 -23.21 -28.59 -19.87
CA ILE A 152 -22.51 -29.80 -20.31
C ILE A 152 -23.25 -31.06 -19.84
N GLY A 153 -23.70 -31.09 -18.58
CA GLY A 153 -24.48 -32.21 -18.03
C GLY A 153 -25.78 -32.45 -18.81
N ILE A 154 -26.52 -31.39 -19.12
CA ILE A 154 -27.77 -31.48 -19.92
C ILE A 154 -27.48 -31.99 -21.33
N ILE A 155 -26.41 -31.51 -21.97
CA ILE A 155 -26.02 -31.95 -23.32
C ILE A 155 -25.68 -33.45 -23.30
N VAL A 156 -24.87 -33.91 -22.35
CA VAL A 156 -24.49 -35.32 -22.24
C VAL A 156 -25.72 -36.19 -21.98
N TYR A 157 -26.62 -35.78 -21.09
CA TYR A 157 -27.87 -36.49 -20.82
C TYR A 157 -28.74 -36.58 -22.08
N TYR A 158 -28.90 -35.48 -22.82
CA TYR A 158 -29.69 -35.44 -24.05
C TYR A 158 -29.11 -36.37 -25.12
N LEU A 159 -27.79 -36.36 -25.32
CA LEU A 159 -27.12 -37.25 -26.28
C LEU A 159 -27.30 -38.73 -25.89
N ALA A 160 -27.16 -39.06 -24.61
CA ALA A 160 -27.39 -40.41 -24.11
C ALA A 160 -28.85 -40.87 -24.31
N PHE A 161 -29.81 -39.99 -24.03
CA PHE A 161 -31.23 -40.27 -24.21
C PHE A 161 -31.60 -40.43 -25.69
N SER A 162 -31.08 -39.56 -26.56
CA SER A 162 -31.28 -39.64 -28.01
C SER A 162 -30.75 -40.95 -28.57
N ALA A 163 -29.50 -41.33 -28.24
CA ALA A 163 -28.93 -42.60 -28.67
C ALA A 163 -29.75 -43.81 -28.22
N LYS A 164 -30.23 -43.81 -26.97
CA LYS A 164 -31.14 -44.85 -26.48
C LYS A 164 -32.44 -44.89 -27.28
N SER A 165 -33.06 -43.74 -27.53
CA SER A 165 -34.33 -43.65 -28.26
C SER A 165 -34.22 -44.14 -29.70
N THR A 166 -33.08 -43.93 -30.37
CA THR A 166 -32.83 -44.43 -31.74
C THR A 166 -32.69 -45.95 -31.79
N ILE A 167 -32.17 -46.59 -30.74
CA ILE A 167 -32.01 -48.06 -30.67
C ILE A 167 -33.33 -48.76 -30.31
N GLN A 168 -34.25 -48.06 -29.64
CA GLN A 168 -35.56 -48.60 -29.24
C GLN A 168 -36.69 -48.32 -30.25
N ALA A 169 -36.39 -47.66 -31.37
CA ALA A 169 -37.29 -47.44 -32.50
C ALA A 169 -37.07 -48.52 -33.57
#